data_AF-A0A9X4PJ79-F1
#
_entry.id   AF-A0A9X4PJ79-F1
#
_cell.length_a   1.000
_cell.length_b   1.000
_cell.length_c   1.000
_cell.angle_alpha   90.00
_cell.angle_beta   90.00
_cell.angle_gamma   90.00
#
_symmetry.space_group_name_H-M   'P 1'
#
loop_
_entity.id
_entity.type
_entity.pdbx_description
1 polymer ?
#
loop_
_entity_poly.entity_id
_entity_poly.type
_entity_poly.pdbx_seq_one_letter_code
_entity_poly.pdbx_strand_id
1 'polypeptide(L)'
;MMGEKQVFNKQKTNDFKDLEREVLSELKDIIENSATTNFEKEKVSIAVDLIEKGVSLSNVLRRLQITFVGKTQSPALKIFNKKISHYLRESQIFGTAFMGSATSL
;
A
#
# COMPACT_ATOMS: atom_id res chain seq x y z
N MET A 1 27.53 7.27 28.89
CA MET A 1 26.77 7.54 27.66
C MET A 1 25.97 6.29 27.29
N MET A 2 24.72 6.19 27.72
CA MET A 2 23.82 5.09 27.34
C MET A 2 22.39 5.61 27.42
N GLY A 3 21.81 5.97 26.28
CA GLY A 3 20.44 6.50 26.19
C GLY A 3 19.85 6.60 24.78
N GLU A 4 20.63 6.34 23.72
CA GLU A 4 20.19 6.67 22.36
C GLU A 4 19.42 5.56 21.63
N LYS A 5 19.36 4.32 22.15
CA LYS A 5 18.73 3.20 21.41
C LYS A 5 17.21 3.11 21.51
N GLN A 6 16.53 3.86 22.40
CA GLN A 6 15.08 3.73 22.61
C GLN A 6 14.22 4.83 21.98
N VAL A 7 14.81 5.95 21.55
CA VAL A 7 14.06 7.09 21.00
C VAL A 7 13.74 6.90 19.51
N PHE A 8 14.63 6.25 18.75
CA PHE A 8 14.43 5.97 17.32
C PHE A 8 13.25 5.05 17.01
N ASN A 9 12.89 4.13 17.92
CA ASN A 9 11.79 3.18 17.71
C ASN A 9 10.40 3.81 17.92
N LYS A 10 10.28 4.85 18.77
CA LYS A 10 9.00 5.52 19.04
C LYS A 10 8.57 6.46 17.90
N GLN A 11 9.51 7.04 17.18
CA GLN A 11 9.21 7.94 16.06
C GLN A 11 8.69 7.16 14.84
N LYS A 12 9.38 6.07 14.46
CA LYS A 12 8.98 5.21 13.34
C LYS A 12 7.62 4.52 13.52
N THR A 13 7.19 4.25 14.75
CA THR A 13 5.92 3.58 15.02
C THR A 13 4.71 4.51 14.91
N ASN A 14 4.88 5.81 15.15
CA ASN A 14 3.81 6.78 14.91
C ASN A 14 3.60 7.02 13.41
N ASP A 15 4.69 7.21 12.66
CA ASP A 15 4.65 7.41 11.20
C ASP A 15 3.93 6.26 10.47
N PHE A 16 4.12 5.01 10.92
CA PHE A 16 3.50 3.85 10.29
C PHE A 16 2.00 3.75 10.58
N LYS A 17 1.56 4.10 11.80
CA LYS A 17 0.13 4.09 12.14
C LYS A 17 -0.62 5.24 11.47
N ASP A 18 0.03 6.38 11.31
CA ASP A 18 -0.55 7.52 10.60
C ASP A 18 -0.71 7.20 9.11
N LEU A 19 0.27 6.52 8.52
CA LEU A 19 0.15 6.01 7.15
C LEU A 19 -0.98 4.97 7.01
N GLU A 20 -1.09 4.01 7.93
CA GLU A 20 -2.16 3.01 7.87
C GLU A 20 -3.55 3.68 7.86
N ARG A 21 -3.72 4.72 8.68
CA ARG A 21 -4.94 5.54 8.70
C ARG A 21 -5.15 6.29 7.39
N GLU A 22 -4.11 6.90 6.84
CA GLU A 22 -4.17 7.61 5.56
C GLU A 22 -4.59 6.66 4.42
N VAL A 23 -3.95 5.49 4.34
CA VAL A 23 -4.27 4.46 3.33
C VAL A 23 -5.70 3.96 3.51
N LEU A 24 -6.15 3.71 4.75
CA LEU A 24 -7.53 3.29 5.02
C LEU A 24 -8.54 4.36 4.59
N SER A 25 -8.25 5.63 4.84
CA SER A 25 -9.10 6.75 4.41
C SER A 25 -9.23 6.77 2.89
N GLU A 26 -8.10 6.72 2.17
CA GLU A 26 -8.11 6.76 0.71
C GLU A 26 -8.81 5.54 0.09
N LEU A 27 -8.63 4.34 0.65
CA LEU A 27 -9.33 3.14 0.20
C LEU A 27 -10.85 3.29 0.37
N LYS A 28 -11.31 3.88 1.47
CA LYS A 28 -12.74 4.16 1.72
C LYS A 28 -13.28 5.19 0.72
N ASP A 29 -12.53 6.26 0.45
CA ASP A 29 -12.89 7.25 -0.57
C ASP A 29 -13.01 6.64 -1.97
N ILE A 30 -12.16 5.67 -2.32
CA ILE A 30 -12.24 4.94 -3.60
C ILE A 30 -13.52 4.09 -3.67
N ILE A 31 -13.95 3.48 -2.56
CA ILE A 31 -15.20 2.70 -2.51
C ILE A 31 -16.42 3.62 -2.72
N GLU A 32 -16.40 4.81 -2.10
CA GLU A 32 -17.49 5.78 -2.20
C GLU A 32 -17.52 6.49 -3.56
N ASN A 33 -16.40 6.51 -4.29
CA ASN A 33 -16.33 7.14 -5.60
C ASN A 33 -17.30 6.48 -6.61
N SER A 34 -18.09 7.30 -7.29
CA SER A 34 -19.09 6.85 -8.27
C SER A 34 -18.47 6.36 -9.58
N ALA A 35 -17.24 6.79 -9.91
CA ALA A 35 -16.52 6.36 -11.11
C ALA A 35 -15.76 5.03 -10.91
N THR A 36 -15.75 4.49 -9.70
CA THR A 36 -15.10 3.20 -9.38
C THR A 36 -16.05 2.05 -9.69
N THR A 37 -15.56 1.08 -10.43
CA THR A 37 -16.35 -0.09 -10.87
C THR A 37 -16.65 -1.03 -9.71
N ASN A 38 -17.73 -1.81 -9.81
CA ASN A 38 -18.08 -2.82 -8.79
C ASN A 38 -16.93 -3.79 -8.50
N PHE A 39 -16.19 -4.20 -9.54
CA PHE A 39 -15.01 -5.05 -9.39
C PHE A 39 -13.92 -4.37 -8.54
N GLU A 40 -13.63 -3.09 -8.80
CA GLU A 40 -12.65 -2.35 -8.01
C GLU A 40 -13.11 -2.18 -6.57
N LYS A 41 -14.37 -1.81 -6.35
CA LYS A 41 -14.95 -1.67 -5.00
C LYS A 41 -14.81 -2.96 -4.21
N GLU A 42 -15.13 -4.12 -4.80
CA GLU A 42 -14.98 -5.42 -4.14
C GLU A 42 -13.52 -5.67 -3.70
N LYS A 43 -12.54 -5.45 -4.58
CA LYS A 43 -11.12 -5.70 -4.25
C LYS A 43 -10.56 -4.70 -3.24
N VAL A 44 -11.00 -3.44 -3.32
CA VAL A 44 -10.64 -2.39 -2.37
C VAL A 44 -11.26 -2.68 -1.00
N SER A 45 -12.53 -3.09 -0.91
CA SER A 45 -13.16 -3.51 0.34
C SER A 45 -12.44 -4.69 0.99
N ILE A 46 -12.05 -5.70 0.21
CA ILE A 46 -11.23 -6.82 0.72
C ILE A 46 -9.89 -6.32 1.29
N ALA A 47 -9.27 -5.31 0.67
CA ALA A 47 -8.03 -4.74 1.20
C ALA A 47 -8.25 -3.99 2.52
N VAL A 48 -9.32 -3.20 2.63
CA VAL A 48 -9.72 -2.54 3.89
C VAL A 48 -9.90 -3.57 5.01
N ASP A 49 -10.69 -4.63 4.75
CA ASP A 49 -10.93 -5.71 5.73
C ASP A 49 -9.63 -6.38 6.20
N LEU A 50 -8.67 -6.58 5.29
CA LEU A 50 -7.39 -7.21 5.64
C LEU A 50 -6.54 -6.31 6.53
N ILE A 51 -6.50 -5.00 6.25
CA ILE A 51 -5.78 -4.02 7.08
C ILE A 51 -6.43 -3.96 8.47
N GLU A 52 -7.75 -3.86 8.55
CA GLU A 52 -8.49 -3.81 9.83
C GLU A 52 -8.30 -5.10 10.66
N LYS A 53 -8.08 -6.25 10.01
CA LYS A 53 -7.73 -7.52 10.66
C LYS A 53 -6.26 -7.63 11.10
N GLY A 54 -5.46 -6.57 10.92
CA GLY A 54 -4.06 -6.53 11.32
C GLY A 54 -3.11 -7.24 10.35
N VAL A 55 -3.53 -7.50 9.11
CA VAL A 55 -2.60 -7.96 8.08
C VAL A 55 -1.65 -6.82 7.73
N SER A 56 -0.36 -7.13 7.62
CA SER A 56 0.67 -6.15 7.28
C SER A 56 0.27 -5.29 6.07
N LEU A 57 0.24 -3.96 6.27
CA LEU A 57 -0.11 -2.97 5.26
C LEU A 57 0.67 -3.19 3.95
N SER A 58 1.97 -3.47 4.05
CA SER A 58 2.82 -3.71 2.88
C SER A 58 2.37 -4.92 2.06
N ASN A 59 1.91 -5.99 2.71
CA ASN A 59 1.42 -7.19 2.05
C ASN A 59 0.06 -6.93 1.37
N VAL A 60 -0.84 -6.20 2.05
CA VAL A 60 -2.15 -5.83 1.47
C VAL A 60 -1.96 -4.95 0.24
N LEU A 61 -1.13 -3.91 0.37
CA LEU A 61 -0.82 -2.98 -0.72
C LEU A 61 -0.18 -3.70 -1.92
N ARG A 62 0.74 -4.63 -1.69
CA ARG A 62 1.34 -5.45 -2.75
C ARG A 62 0.30 -6.31 -3.47
N ARG A 63 -0.59 -6.98 -2.73
CA ARG A 63 -1.67 -7.80 -3.33
C ARG A 63 -2.62 -6.96 -4.15
N LEU A 64 -2.95 -5.77 -3.66
CA LEU A 64 -3.82 -4.83 -4.37
C LEU A 64 -3.18 -4.38 -5.68
N GLN A 65 -1.90 -4.00 -5.67
CA GLN A 65 -1.17 -3.64 -6.89
C GLN A 65 -1.20 -4.77 -7.92
N ILE A 66 -0.82 -6.00 -7.54
CA ILE A 66 -0.83 -7.18 -8.43
C ILE A 66 -2.22 -7.41 -9.03
N THR A 67 -3.27 -7.25 -8.23
CA THR A 67 -4.66 -7.46 -8.67
C THR A 67 -5.08 -6.55 -9.83
N PHE A 68 -4.50 -5.36 -9.90
CA PHE A 68 -4.82 -4.32 -10.89
C PHE A 68 -3.73 -4.08 -11.93
N VAL A 69 -2.61 -4.83 -11.91
CA VAL A 69 -1.62 -4.80 -12.99
C VAL A 69 -2.28 -5.23 -14.30
N GLY A 70 -2.09 -4.43 -15.36
CA GLY A 70 -2.63 -4.72 -16.69
C GLY A 70 -4.14 -4.56 -16.82
N LYS A 71 -4.84 -4.04 -15.79
CA LYS A 71 -6.27 -3.78 -15.84
C LYS A 71 -6.57 -2.29 -16.02
N THR A 72 -7.69 -2.00 -16.66
CA THR A 72 -8.25 -0.64 -16.66
C THR A 72 -8.65 -0.26 -15.23
N GLN A 73 -8.20 0.90 -14.79
CA GLN A 73 -8.43 1.42 -13.44
C GLN A 73 -9.20 2.74 -13.54
N SER A 74 -10.12 2.94 -12.61
CA SER A 74 -10.77 4.23 -12.34
C SER A 74 -9.71 5.29 -12.00
N PRO A 75 -9.99 6.58 -12.28
CA PRO A 75 -9.06 7.66 -11.98
C PRO A 75 -8.58 7.69 -10.52
N ALA A 76 -9.50 7.47 -9.57
CA ALA A 76 -9.19 7.42 -8.15
C ALA A 76 -8.21 6.29 -7.81
N LEU A 77 -8.49 5.07 -8.29
CA LEU A 77 -7.62 3.91 -8.06
C LEU A 77 -6.24 4.09 -8.72
N LYS A 78 -6.18 4.71 -9.90
CA LYS A 78 -4.92 4.99 -10.60
C LYS A 78 -4.03 5.98 -9.81
N ILE A 79 -4.64 7.03 -9.27
CA ILE A 79 -3.93 8.02 -8.43
C ILE A 79 -3.38 7.32 -7.17
N PHE A 80 -4.21 6.54 -6.49
CA PHE A 80 -3.86 5.79 -5.31
C PHE A 80 -2.72 4.78 -5.57
N ASN A 81 -2.83 3.97 -6.63
CA ASN A 81 -1.79 3.02 -7.02
C ASN A 81 -0.45 3.70 -7.32
N LYS A 82 -0.47 4.91 -7.90
CA LYS A 82 0.75 5.70 -8.14
C LYS A 82 1.37 6.16 -6.82
N LYS A 83 0.56 6.66 -5.87
CA LYS A 83 1.01 7.09 -4.54
C LYS A 83 1.65 5.94 -3.75
N ILE A 84 1.00 4.79 -3.72
CA ILE A 84 1.52 3.62 -3.00
C ILE A 84 2.77 3.04 -3.66
N SER A 85 2.86 3.07 -4.99
CA SER A 85 4.08 2.64 -5.68
C SER A 85 5.30 3.45 -5.23
N HIS A 86 5.11 4.74 -4.94
CA HIS A 86 6.15 5.58 -4.35
C HIS A 86 6.49 5.11 -2.94
N TYR A 87 5.48 4.97 -2.08
CA TYR A 87 5.66 4.54 -0.70
C TYR A 87 6.37 3.19 -0.56
N LEU A 88 5.95 2.18 -1.33
CA LEU A 88 6.55 0.84 -1.29
C LEU A 88 7.98 0.83 -1.84
N ARG A 89 8.33 1.75 -2.75
CA ARG A 89 9.70 1.92 -3.27
C ARG A 89 10.61 2.58 -2.24
N GLU A 90 10.15 3.66 -1.60
CA GLU A 90 10.90 4.38 -0.56
C GLU A 90 11.09 3.56 0.71
N SER A 91 10.09 2.76 1.07
CA SER A 91 10.13 1.88 2.24
C SER A 91 11.05 0.66 2.09
N GLN A 92 11.81 0.55 0.99
CA GLN A 92 12.61 -0.62 0.61
C GLN A 92 11.83 -1.95 0.53
N ILE A 93 10.49 -1.92 0.56
CA ILE A 93 9.64 -3.12 0.49
C ILE A 93 9.77 -3.79 -0.89
N PHE A 94 10.10 -3.03 -1.94
CA PHE A 94 10.46 -3.53 -3.27
C PHE A 94 11.97 -3.73 -3.51
N GLY A 95 12.82 -3.43 -2.53
CA GLY A 95 14.28 -3.32 -2.69
C GLY A 95 15.03 -4.59 -3.09
N THR A 96 14.38 -5.74 -3.24
CA THR A 96 15.09 -6.99 -3.60
C THR A 96 14.39 -7.89 -4.61
N ALA A 97 13.13 -7.65 -5.00
CA ALA A 97 12.37 -8.63 -5.80
C ALA A 97 12.17 -8.27 -7.29
N PHE A 98 12.49 -7.05 -7.73
CA PHE A 98 12.40 -6.65 -9.15
C PHE A 98 13.74 -6.22 -9.78
N MET A 99 14.84 -6.30 -9.04
CA MET A 99 16.22 -6.10 -9.55
C MET A 99 17.01 -7.43 -9.57
N GLY A 100 16.36 -8.52 -9.97
CA GLY A 100 16.96 -9.85 -10.13
C GLY A 100 17.01 -10.27 -11.59
N SER A 101 18.15 -10.01 -12.22
CA SER A 101 18.70 -10.55 -13.48
C SER A 101 17.88 -10.40 -14.77
N ALA A 102 18.24 -9.38 -15.56
CA ALA A 102 18.42 -9.56 -17.00
C ALA A 102 19.61 -10.52 -17.23
N THR A 103 19.42 -11.82 -16.96
CA THR A 103 20.20 -12.84 -17.67
C THR A 103 19.49 -13.09 -18.98
N SER A 104 20.13 -12.65 -20.06
CA SER A 104 19.84 -13.08 -21.43
C SER A 104 19.60 -14.60 -21.45
N LEU A 105 18.52 -15.02 -22.10
CA LEU A 105 18.46 -16.33 -22.75
C LEU A 105 18.72 -16.11 -24.24
#